data_AF-A0A6G3ZAQ8-F1
#
_entry.id   AF-A0A6G3ZAQ8-F1
#
_cell.length_a   1.000
_cell.length_b   1.000
_cell.length_c   1.000
_cell.angle_alpha   90.00
_cell.angle_beta   90.00
_cell.angle_gamma   90.00
#
_symmetry.space_group_name_H-M   'P 1'
#
loop_
_entity.id
_entity.type
_entity.pdbx_description
1 polymer ?
#
loop_
_entity_poly.entity_id
_entity_poly.type
_entity_poly.pdbx_seq_one_letter_code
_entity_poly.pdbx_strand_id
1 'polypeptide(L)'
;MLQPWYVRSRPLQGRTGSFIFAALYGQPAQNRDQNASSNQWQTIATLLESPYPLPANIPQARLARYSLCAGPPRYHGDHPSLWTPPIGKIL
;
A
#
# COMPACT_ATOMS: atom_id res chain seq x y z
N MET A 1 -0.16 27.03 18.56
CA MET A 1 -1.03 26.58 17.44
C MET A 1 -0.53 25.21 17.02
N LEU A 2 -1.29 24.13 17.24
CA LEU A 2 -0.89 22.78 16.81
C LEU A 2 -1.21 22.63 15.31
N GLN A 3 -0.23 22.21 14.51
CA GLN A 3 -0.47 21.94 13.09
C GLN A 3 -1.44 20.76 12.92
N PRO A 4 -2.30 20.76 11.89
CA PRO A 4 -3.38 19.79 11.73
C PRO A 4 -2.91 18.35 11.49
N TRP A 5 -1.61 18.12 11.26
CA TRP A 5 -1.03 16.79 11.12
C TRP A 5 0.44 16.81 11.58
N TYR A 6 0.87 15.72 12.19
CA TYR A 6 2.25 15.51 12.62
C TYR A 6 2.71 14.12 12.17
N VAL A 7 3.74 14.06 11.32
CA VAL A 7 4.32 12.81 10.85
C VAL A 7 5.37 12.34 11.87
N ARG A 8 5.20 11.14 12.41
CA ARG A 8 6.16 10.51 13.34
C ARG A 8 6.58 9.15 12.80
N SER A 9 7.88 8.96 12.57
CA SER A 9 8.44 7.63 12.33
C SER A 9 8.29 6.77 13.60
N ARG A 10 7.82 5.54 13.45
CA ARG A 10 7.72 4.54 14.54
C ARG A 10 8.75 3.44 14.31
N PRO A 11 9.40 2.92 15.37
CA PRO A 11 10.31 1.80 15.22
C PRO A 11 9.52 0.56 14.77
N LEU A 12 10.06 -0.17 13.80
CA LEU A 12 9.40 -1.36 13.24
C LEU A 12 9.49 -2.58 14.16
N GLN A 13 10.36 -2.57 15.18
CA GLN A 13 10.55 -3.69 16.12
C GLN A 13 10.79 -5.04 15.41
N GLY A 14 11.55 -5.03 14.31
CA GLY A 14 11.82 -6.24 13.51
C GLY A 14 10.66 -6.69 12.60
N ARG A 15 9.54 -5.96 12.56
CA ARG A 15 8.42 -6.28 11.67
C ARG A 15 8.72 -5.84 10.23
N THR A 16 8.32 -6.67 9.29
CA THR A 16 8.41 -6.39 7.85
C THR A 16 7.34 -5.39 7.41
N GLY A 17 7.52 -4.76 6.25
CA GLY A 17 6.48 -3.92 5.63
C GLY A 17 5.18 -4.71 5.43
N SER A 18 5.28 -5.96 4.97
CA SER A 18 4.12 -6.85 4.79
C SER A 18 3.34 -7.08 6.09
N PHE A 19 4.02 -7.30 7.21
CA PHE A 19 3.37 -7.47 8.51
C PHE A 19 2.60 -6.20 8.91
N ILE A 20 3.20 -5.03 8.70
CA ILE A 20 2.57 -3.75 9.04
C ILE A 20 1.34 -3.49 8.16
N PHE A 21 1.46 -3.70 6.86
CA PHE A 21 0.33 -3.55 5.95
C PHE A 21 -0.77 -4.55 6.25
N ALA A 22 -0.43 -5.79 6.59
CA ALA A 22 -1.43 -6.80 6.97
C ALA A 22 -2.15 -6.42 8.27
N ALA A 23 -1.43 -5.88 9.26
CA ALA A 23 -2.05 -5.43 10.51
C ALA A 23 -2.95 -4.20 10.32
N LEU A 24 -2.60 -3.28 9.42
CA LEU A 24 -3.37 -2.06 9.17
C LEU A 24 -4.54 -2.26 8.19
N TYR A 25 -4.37 -3.13 7.20
CA TYR A 25 -5.27 -3.23 6.03
C TYR A 25 -5.69 -4.67 5.68
N GLY A 26 -5.09 -5.69 6.30
CA GLY A 26 -5.33 -7.11 6.00
C GLY A 26 -6.51 -7.75 6.75
N GLN A 27 -7.36 -6.96 7.41
CA GLN A 27 -8.57 -7.46 8.07
C GLN A 27 -9.84 -6.83 7.47
N PRO A 28 -10.54 -7.51 6.55
CA PRO A 28 -11.95 -7.27 6.34
C PRO A 28 -12.80 -8.17 7.24
N ALA A 29 -13.89 -7.60 7.74
CA ALA A 29 -15.01 -8.31 8.35
C ALA A 29 -14.67 -9.23 9.53
N GLN A 30 -14.25 -8.64 10.65
CA GLN A 30 -14.77 -9.11 11.93
C GLN A 30 -15.45 -7.91 12.60
N ASN A 31 -16.77 -7.83 12.47
CA ASN A 31 -17.68 -6.88 13.14
C ASN A 31 -17.82 -5.44 12.59
N ARG A 32 -18.13 -5.25 11.30
CA ARG A 32 -18.79 -4.00 10.86
C ARG A 32 -19.83 -4.30 9.78
N ASP A 33 -21.09 -4.09 10.15
CA ASP A 33 -22.30 -4.02 9.35
C ASP A 33 -22.36 -4.81 8.04
N GLN A 34 -23.35 -5.72 7.98
CA GLN A 34 -23.76 -6.46 6.79
C GLN A 34 -24.24 -5.54 5.63
N ASN A 35 -24.22 -4.21 5.82
CA ASN A 35 -24.62 -3.19 4.86
C ASN A 35 -23.44 -2.39 4.27
N ALA A 36 -22.18 -2.70 4.62
CA ALA A 36 -21.03 -1.99 4.09
C ALA A 36 -20.64 -2.51 2.69
N SER A 37 -21.17 -1.84 1.65
CA SER A 37 -20.83 -2.11 0.26
C SER A 37 -19.34 -1.84 -0.05
N SER A 38 -18.71 -2.85 -0.64
CA SER A 38 -17.78 -2.80 -1.80
C SER A 38 -16.29 -2.45 -1.68
N ASN A 39 -15.66 -2.25 -0.52
CA ASN A 39 -14.19 -2.06 -0.47
C ASN A 39 -13.48 -2.79 0.68
N GLN A 40 -13.84 -4.05 0.94
CA GLN A 40 -13.14 -4.90 1.89
C GLN A 40 -12.04 -5.71 1.19
N TRP A 41 -10.78 -5.30 1.38
CA TRP A 41 -9.62 -5.99 0.83
C TRP A 41 -9.25 -7.15 1.74
N GLN A 42 -9.45 -8.39 1.27
CA GLN A 42 -9.22 -9.64 2.01
C GLN A 42 -7.77 -10.06 2.10
N THR A 43 -6.93 -9.57 1.19
CA THR A 43 -5.52 -9.96 1.14
C THR A 43 -4.71 -8.89 0.42
N ILE A 44 -3.46 -8.70 0.82
CA ILE A 44 -2.48 -7.91 0.07
C ILE A 44 -2.12 -8.71 -1.17
N ALA A 45 -2.40 -8.17 -2.35
CA ALA A 45 -2.04 -8.81 -3.62
C ALA A 45 -0.57 -8.54 -3.98
N THR A 46 -0.09 -7.32 -3.70
CA THR A 46 1.26 -6.89 -4.05
C THR A 46 1.84 -5.96 -2.98
N LEU A 47 3.13 -6.14 -2.68
CA LEU A 47 3.94 -5.21 -1.90
C LEU A 47 5.19 -4.84 -2.71
N LEU A 48 5.39 -3.54 -2.97
CA LEU A 48 6.59 -3.00 -3.60
C LEU A 48 7.35 -2.19 -2.56
N GLU A 49 8.64 -2.47 -2.39
CA GLU A 49 9.49 -1.78 -1.43
C GLU A 49 10.73 -1.22 -2.13
N SER A 50 11.14 -0.01 -1.76
CA SER A 50 12.41 0.53 -2.25
C SER A 50 13.58 -0.37 -1.84
N PRO A 51 14.58 -0.54 -2.72
CA PRO A 51 15.75 -1.37 -2.42
C PRO A 51 16.53 -0.85 -1.21
N TYR A 52 17.16 -1.77 -0.50
CA TYR A 52 18.06 -1.48 0.61
C TYR A 52 19.39 -2.23 0.42
N PRO A 53 20.55 -1.57 0.59
CA PRO A 53 20.72 -0.15 0.90
C PRO A 53 20.35 0.74 -0.29
N LEU A 54 20.04 2.01 0.00
CA LEU A 54 19.75 2.99 -1.03
C LEU A 54 21.05 3.41 -1.75
N PRO A 55 21.00 3.74 -3.05
CA PRO A 55 22.17 4.25 -3.77
C PRO A 55 22.71 5.53 -3.12
N ALA A 56 24.02 5.57 -2.87
CA ALA A 56 24.67 6.68 -2.17
C ALA A 56 24.74 7.98 -3.01
N ASN A 57 24.56 7.88 -4.33
CA ASN A 57 24.67 8.98 -5.28
C ASN A 57 23.35 9.74 -5.52
N ILE A 58 22.26 9.36 -4.85
CA ILE A 58 20.97 10.03 -5.00
C ILE A 58 20.81 11.08 -3.90
N PRO A 59 20.68 12.38 -4.24
CA PRO A 59 20.34 13.41 -3.28
C PRO A 59 19.07 13.03 -2.52
N GLN A 60 19.11 13.18 -1.18
CA GLN A 60 17.99 12.84 -0.30
C GLN A 60 17.46 11.40 -0.49
N ALA A 61 18.30 10.43 -0.84
CA ALA A 61 17.90 9.02 -1.03
C ALA A 61 17.00 8.48 0.10
N ARG A 62 17.22 8.92 1.34
CA ARG A 62 16.39 8.56 2.50
C ARG A 62 14.91 8.95 2.35
N LEU A 63 14.61 10.05 1.66
CA LEU A 63 13.24 10.49 1.35
C LEU A 63 12.61 9.70 0.19
N ALA A 64 13.43 9.01 -0.60
CA ALA A 64 12.98 8.16 -1.71
C ALA A 64 12.63 6.73 -1.27
N ARG A 65 12.67 6.42 0.04
CA ARG A 65 12.31 5.10 0.58
C ARG A 65 10.82 5.04 0.89
N TYR A 66 10.08 4.26 0.13
CA TYR A 66 8.66 4.02 0.33
C TYR A 66 8.33 2.54 0.14
N SER A 67 7.22 2.13 0.74
CA SER A 67 6.61 0.83 0.48
C SER A 67 5.17 1.09 0.01
N LEU A 68 4.79 0.48 -1.10
CA LEU A 68 3.45 0.55 -1.68
C LEU A 68 2.79 -0.82 -1.54
N CYS A 69 1.62 -0.88 -0.90
CA CYS A 69 0.80 -2.08 -0.92
C CYS A 69 -0.42 -1.89 -1.83
N ALA A 70 -0.80 -2.94 -2.54
CA ALA A 70 -2.05 -3.00 -3.27
C ALA A 70 -2.75 -4.32 -2.91
N GLY A 71 -4.08 -4.29 -2.76
CA GLY A 71 -4.87 -5.51 -2.72
C GLY A 71 -5.36 -5.92 -4.13
N PRO A 72 -6.29 -6.89 -4.24
CA PRO A 72 -6.81 -7.36 -5.53
C PRO A 72 -7.52 -6.27 -6.36
N PRO A 73 -7.53 -6.37 -7.70
CA PRO A 73 -8.25 -5.41 -8.54
C PRO A 73 -9.73 -5.33 -8.14
N ARG A 74 -10.34 -4.16 -8.33
CA ARG A 74 -11.79 -4.02 -8.21
C ARG A 74 -12.48 -4.83 -9.30
N TYR A 75 -13.67 -5.36 -9.02
CA TYR A 75 -14.46 -6.12 -9.98
C TYR A 75 -15.69 -5.32 -10.43
N HIS A 76 -16.04 -5.42 -11.71
CA HIS A 76 -17.31 -4.98 -12.27
C HIS A 76 -18.02 -6.21 -12.88
N GLY A 77 -19.00 -6.75 -12.16
CA GLY A 77 -19.51 -8.10 -12.44
C GLY A 77 -18.40 -9.13 -12.24
N ASP A 78 -18.23 -10.04 -13.20
CA ASP A 78 -17.19 -11.08 -13.15
C ASP A 78 -15.84 -10.63 -13.73
N HIS A 79 -15.72 -9.36 -14.15
CA HIS A 79 -14.52 -8.84 -14.80
C HIS A 79 -13.67 -7.99 -13.84
N PRO A 80 -12.38 -8.32 -13.64
CA PRO A 80 -11.47 -7.45 -12.89
C PRO A 80 -11.15 -6.19 -13.69
N SER A 81 -11.20 -5.03 -13.04
CA SER A 81 -10.76 -3.74 -13.56
C SER A 81 -9.23 -3.64 -13.57
N LEU A 82 -8.62 -4.32 -14.52
CA LEU A 82 -7.20 -4.22 -14.81
C LEU A 82 -6.97 -3.27 -15.98
N TRP A 83 -6.10 -2.28 -15.80
CA TRP A 83 -5.65 -1.43 -16.90
C TRP A 83 -4.25 -1.85 -17.33
N THR A 84 -4.13 -2.26 -18.58
CA THR A 84 -2.82 -2.49 -19.22
C THR A 84 -2.63 -1.41 -20.28
N PRO A 85 -1.74 -0.42 -20.07
CA PRO A 85 -1.49 0.59 -21.09
C PRO A 85 -0.94 -0.05 -22.37
N PRO A 86 -1.28 0.46 -23.56
CA PRO A 86 -0.60 0.07 -24.77
C PRO A 86 0.88 0.46 -24.70
N ILE A 87 1.75 -0.45 -25.12
CA ILE A 87 3.21 -0.25 -25.14
C ILE A 87 3.54 0.92 -26.08
N GLY A 88 4.42 1.83 -25.65
CA GLY A 88 4.93 2.93 -26.47
C GLY A 88 4.26 4.29 -26.26
N LYS A 89 3.25 4.41 -25.38
CA LYS A 89 2.69 5.70 -24.93
C LYS A 89 2.70 5.81 -23.41
N ILE A 90 3.88 5.92 -22.83
CA ILE A 90 4.04 6.36 -21.43
C ILE A 90 4.40 7.84 -21.51
N LEU A 91 3.49 8.71 -21.07
CA LEU A 91 3.67 10.16 -20.98
C LEU A 91 4.63 10.53 -19.85
#